data_AF-A0DVG5-F1
#
_entry.id   AF-A0DVG5-F1
#
_cell.length_a   1.000
_cell.length_b   1.000
_cell.length_c   1.000
_cell.angle_alpha   90.00
_cell.angle_beta   90.00
_cell.angle_gamma   90.00
#
_symmetry.space_group_name_H-M   'P 1'
#
loop_
_entity.id
_entity.type
_entity.pdbx_description
1 polymer ?
#
loop_
_entity_poly.entity_id
_entity_poly.type
_entity_poly.pdbx_seq_one_letter_code
_entity_poly.pdbx_strand_id
1 'polypeptide(L)'
;MPKPIQQFVQFGPIQLPYSQLFILRRHVFATVNLKPVAPGHVLVCSKRPVKRLYDMTEVEAVEFWITVQEVAKVIKYFHNFKTNCHVSIQDGMHAGQTIPSVHCHIIPYQGKDFDILS
;
A
#
# COMPACT_ATOMS: atom_id res chain seq x y z
N MET A 1 -1.35 -28.64 -21.34
CA MET A 1 -2.33 -28.27 -20.28
C MET A 1 -2.22 -26.77 -20.05
N PRO A 2 -3.31 -26.00 -20.00
CA PRO A 2 -3.23 -24.58 -19.61
C PRO A 2 -2.68 -24.50 -18.19
N LYS A 3 -1.70 -23.62 -17.96
CA LYS A 3 -1.19 -23.36 -16.60
C LYS A 3 -2.35 -22.83 -15.75
N PRO A 4 -2.53 -23.29 -14.51
CA PRO A 4 -3.55 -22.73 -13.63
C PRO A 4 -3.36 -21.22 -13.52
N ILE A 5 -4.46 -20.49 -13.65
CA ILE A 5 -4.47 -19.03 -13.54
C ILE A 5 -3.95 -18.69 -12.15
N GLN A 6 -2.86 -17.94 -12.08
CA GLN A 6 -2.29 -17.48 -10.83
C GLN A 6 -3.30 -16.56 -10.14
N GLN A 7 -3.74 -16.93 -8.94
CA GLN A 7 -4.77 -16.21 -8.16
C GLN A 7 -4.16 -15.33 -7.05
N PHE A 8 -2.89 -14.92 -7.21
CA PHE A 8 -2.16 -14.13 -6.22
C PHE A 8 -1.19 -13.15 -6.89
N VAL A 9 -0.86 -12.07 -6.17
CA VAL A 9 0.30 -11.22 -6.48
C VAL A 9 1.45 -11.55 -5.53
N GLN A 10 2.68 -11.41 -6.00
CA GLN A 10 3.86 -11.54 -5.15
C GLN A 10 4.11 -10.22 -4.41
N PHE A 11 4.23 -10.25 -3.09
CA PHE A 11 4.59 -9.10 -2.26
C PHE A 11 5.78 -9.45 -1.37
N GLY A 12 7.00 -9.19 -1.87
CA GLY A 12 8.23 -9.72 -1.26
C GLY A 12 8.17 -11.25 -1.15
N PRO A 13 8.38 -11.86 0.04
CA PRO A 13 8.28 -13.31 0.21
C PRO A 13 6.84 -13.84 0.29
N ILE A 14 5.83 -12.96 0.31
CA ILE A 14 4.43 -13.33 0.56
C ILE A 14 3.67 -13.51 -0.76
N GLN A 15 2.90 -14.58 -0.85
CA GLN A 15 1.88 -14.74 -1.90
C GLN A 15 0.56 -14.18 -1.40
N LEU A 16 0.14 -13.05 -1.97
CA LEU A 16 -1.02 -12.31 -1.53
C LEU A 16 -2.23 -12.66 -2.42
N PRO A 17 -3.27 -13.34 -1.89
CA PRO A 17 -4.42 -13.76 -2.69
C PRO A 17 -5.17 -12.57 -3.27
N TYR A 18 -5.75 -12.73 -4.46
CA TYR A 18 -6.56 -11.67 -5.09
C TYR A 18 -7.77 -11.24 -4.25
N SER A 19 -8.29 -12.10 -3.36
CA SER A 19 -9.38 -11.75 -2.45
C SER A 19 -9.00 -10.68 -1.42
N GLN A 20 -7.71 -10.41 -1.20
CA GLN A 20 -7.24 -9.34 -0.32
C GLN A 20 -6.95 -8.03 -1.08
N LEU A 21 -6.99 -8.08 -2.41
CA LEU A 21 -6.78 -6.92 -3.26
C LEU A 21 -8.10 -6.21 -3.54
N PHE A 22 -8.11 -4.90 -3.41
CA PHE A 22 -9.22 -4.06 -3.86
C PHE A 22 -8.87 -3.21 -5.08
N ILE A 23 -7.57 -3.12 -5.44
CA ILE A 23 -7.09 -2.57 -6.72
C ILE A 23 -6.01 -3.52 -7.28
N LEU A 24 -6.10 -3.85 -8.57
CA LEU A 24 -5.06 -4.54 -9.32
C LEU A 24 -4.88 -3.87 -10.68
N ARG A 25 -3.76 -3.17 -10.85
CA ARG A 25 -3.38 -2.47 -12.09
C ARG A 25 -2.20 -3.18 -12.76
N ARG A 26 -1.66 -2.54 -13.80
CA ARG A 26 -0.53 -3.08 -14.57
C ARG A 26 0.75 -3.11 -13.73
N HIS A 27 1.04 -2.06 -12.98
CA HIS A 27 2.27 -1.87 -12.21
C HIS A 27 2.06 -1.79 -10.69
N VAL A 28 0.82 -1.67 -10.23
CA VAL A 28 0.48 -1.40 -8.84
C VAL A 28 -0.67 -2.29 -8.39
N PHE A 29 -0.73 -2.62 -7.10
CA PHE A 29 -1.92 -3.18 -6.46
C PHE A 29 -2.17 -2.50 -5.11
N ALA A 30 -3.41 -2.55 -4.63
CA ALA A 30 -3.75 -2.10 -3.28
C ALA A 30 -4.46 -3.20 -2.50
N THR A 31 -4.10 -3.33 -1.23
CA THR A 31 -4.51 -4.44 -0.37
C THR A 31 -4.86 -3.95 1.04
N VAL A 32 -5.74 -4.71 1.71
CA VAL A 32 -5.89 -4.59 3.16
C VAL A 32 -4.59 -5.00 3.86
N ASN A 33 -4.28 -4.37 4.99
CA ASN A 33 -3.13 -4.77 5.80
C ASN A 33 -3.54 -5.90 6.75
N LEU A 34 -2.76 -7.01 6.78
CA LEU A 34 -2.99 -8.13 7.68
C LEU A 34 -2.79 -7.78 9.16
N LYS A 35 -1.90 -6.83 9.45
CA LYS A 35 -1.63 -6.31 10.80
C LYS A 35 -1.86 -4.79 10.81
N PRO A 36 -3.13 -4.35 10.73
CA PRO A 36 -3.45 -2.94 10.64
C PRO A 36 -3.14 -2.22 11.96
N VAL A 37 -2.46 -1.08 11.87
CA VAL A 37 -2.20 -0.21 13.04
C VAL A 37 -3.49 0.49 13.50
N ALA A 38 -4.42 0.74 12.58
CA ALA A 38 -5.75 1.30 12.85
C ALA A 38 -6.78 0.73 11.86
N PRO A 39 -8.08 0.70 12.20
CA PRO A 39 -9.13 0.33 11.26
C PRO A 39 -9.04 1.16 9.97
N GLY A 40 -9.10 0.50 8.82
CA GLY A 40 -8.94 1.14 7.50
C GLY A 40 -7.49 1.35 7.04
N HIS A 41 -6.49 0.87 7.78
CA HIS A 41 -5.10 0.83 7.32
C HIS A 41 -4.96 -0.08 6.09
N VAL A 42 -4.61 0.52 4.96
CA VAL A 42 -4.38 -0.19 3.69
C VAL A 42 -2.99 0.11 3.13
N LEU A 43 -2.58 -0.70 2.15
CA LEU A 43 -1.31 -0.55 1.45
C LEU A 43 -1.55 -0.33 -0.04
N VAL A 44 -0.76 0.55 -0.65
CA VAL A 44 -0.54 0.62 -2.11
C VAL A 44 0.86 0.13 -2.40
N CYS A 45 1.01 -0.89 -3.24
CA CYS A 45 2.26 -1.62 -3.42
C CYS A 45 2.68 -1.66 -4.88
N SER A 46 3.99 -1.63 -5.15
CA SER A 46 4.52 -1.94 -6.46
C SER A 46 4.28 -3.42 -6.80
N LYS A 47 3.83 -3.71 -8.02
CA LYS A 47 3.63 -5.09 -8.52
C LYS A 47 4.96 -5.76 -8.86
N ARG A 48 5.92 -5.01 -9.41
CA ARG A 48 7.31 -5.44 -9.52
C ARG A 48 7.97 -5.32 -8.13
N PRO A 49 8.77 -6.31 -7.68
CA PRO A 49 9.39 -6.29 -6.36
C PRO A 49 10.62 -5.36 -6.32
N VAL A 50 10.41 -4.07 -6.55
CA VAL A 50 11.43 -3.03 -6.35
C VAL A 50 11.65 -2.80 -4.88
N LYS A 51 12.91 -2.77 -4.42
CA LYS A 51 13.20 -2.60 -3.00
C LYS A 51 13.11 -1.13 -2.59
N ARG A 52 13.49 -0.23 -3.50
CA ARG A 52 13.60 1.20 -3.23
C ARG A 52 12.71 2.02 -4.16
N LEU A 53 12.26 3.17 -3.69
CA LEU A 53 11.47 4.11 -4.51
C LEU A 53 12.21 4.52 -5.79
N TYR A 54 13.51 4.76 -5.70
CA TYR A 54 14.33 5.15 -6.85
C TYR A 54 14.58 4.00 -7.85
N ASP A 55 14.23 2.74 -7.51
CA ASP A 55 14.32 1.60 -8.44
C ASP A 55 13.09 1.52 -9.36
N MET A 56 12.07 2.35 -9.13
CA MET A 56 10.87 2.43 -9.96
C MET A 56 11.18 3.12 -11.29
N THR A 57 10.58 2.61 -12.36
CA THR A 57 10.50 3.36 -13.61
C THR A 57 9.52 4.54 -13.45
N GLU A 58 9.63 5.55 -14.31
CA GLU A 58 8.73 6.71 -14.30
C GLU A 58 7.25 6.28 -14.42
N VAL A 59 6.95 5.32 -15.29
CA VAL A 59 5.59 4.81 -15.49
C VAL A 59 5.05 4.12 -14.23
N GLU A 60 5.88 3.33 -13.55
CA GLU A 60 5.50 2.70 -12.28
C GLU A 60 5.27 3.75 -11.20
N ALA A 61 6.14 4.76 -11.09
CA ALA A 61 6.03 5.83 -10.11
C ALA A 61 4.76 6.67 -10.31
N VAL A 62 4.43 7.01 -11.56
CA VAL A 62 3.20 7.74 -11.89
C VAL A 62 1.96 6.94 -11.51
N GLU A 63 1.87 5.67 -11.93
CA GLU A 63 0.70 4.83 -11.58
C GLU A 63 0.60 4.62 -10.06
N PHE A 64 1.73 4.49 -9.37
CA PHE A 64 1.79 4.34 -7.92
C PHE A 64 1.23 5.55 -7.20
N TRP A 65 1.72 6.76 -7.51
CA TRP A 65 1.26 7.98 -6.83
C TRP A 65 -0.18 8.36 -7.18
N ILE A 66 -0.64 8.10 -8.40
CA ILE A 66 -2.06 8.25 -8.76
C ILE A 66 -2.91 7.31 -7.90
N THR A 67 -2.49 6.05 -7.74
CA THR A 67 -3.21 5.07 -6.93
C THR A 67 -3.21 5.45 -5.44
N VAL A 68 -2.08 5.95 -4.90
CA VAL A 68 -2.02 6.47 -3.51
C VAL A 68 -3.03 7.59 -3.29
N GLN A 69 -3.10 8.56 -4.21
CA GLN A 69 -4.06 9.66 -4.11
C GLN A 69 -5.52 9.18 -4.19
N GLU A 70 -5.81 8.24 -5.09
CA GLU A 70 -7.14 7.64 -5.22
C GLU A 70 -7.56 6.94 -3.93
N VAL A 71 -6.70 6.08 -3.37
CA VAL A 71 -6.99 5.33 -2.15
C VAL A 71 -7.15 6.26 -0.95
N ALA A 72 -6.31 7.28 -0.80
CA ALA A 72 -6.45 8.27 0.28
C ALA A 72 -7.79 9.03 0.20
N LYS A 73 -8.25 9.39 -1.01
CA LYS A 73 -9.57 10.01 -1.21
C LYS A 73 -10.71 9.07 -0.83
N VAL A 74 -10.62 7.79 -1.22
CA VAL A 74 -11.61 6.76 -0.91
C VAL A 74 -11.70 6.52 0.60
N ILE A 75 -10.57 6.39 1.28
CA ILE A 75 -10.51 6.27 2.74
C ILE A 75 -11.20 7.47 3.40
N LYS A 76 -10.86 8.70 2.97
CA LYS A 76 -11.53 9.90 3.48
C LYS A 76 -13.04 9.87 3.29
N TYR A 77 -13.53 9.40 2.14
CA TYR A 77 -14.96 9.26 1.85
C TYR A 77 -15.64 8.26 2.79
N PHE A 78 -15.07 7.05 2.96
CA PHE A 78 -15.61 6.02 3.86
C PHE A 78 -15.69 6.46 5.32
N HIS A 79 -14.86 7.43 5.73
CA HIS A 79 -14.90 8.04 7.05
C HIS A 79 -15.57 9.43 7.06
N ASN A 80 -16.55 9.65 6.17
CA ASN A 80 -17.40 10.85 6.10
C ASN A 80 -16.63 12.18 6.03
N PHE A 81 -15.47 12.20 5.37
CA PHE A 81 -14.58 13.36 5.23
C PHE A 81 -14.02 13.94 6.53
N LYS A 82 -14.31 13.32 7.67
CA LYS A 82 -13.88 13.76 9.00
C LYS A 82 -12.50 13.22 9.39
N THR A 83 -11.96 12.27 8.62
CA THR A 83 -10.68 11.63 8.91
C THR A 83 -9.57 12.22 8.06
N ASN A 84 -8.43 12.48 8.70
CA ASN A 84 -7.15 12.71 8.02
C ASN A 84 -6.50 11.36 7.69
N CYS A 85 -5.42 11.36 6.92
CA CYS A 85 -4.67 10.13 6.64
C CYS A 85 -3.18 10.36 6.90
N HIS A 86 -2.54 9.42 7.57
CA HIS A 86 -1.08 9.28 7.53
C HIS A 86 -0.75 8.55 6.24
N VAL A 87 0.05 9.17 5.39
CA VAL A 87 0.53 8.59 4.13
C VAL A 87 2.05 8.52 4.23
N SER A 88 2.59 7.31 4.32
CA SER A 88 4.02 7.11 4.60
C SER A 88 4.61 5.95 3.83
N ILE A 89 5.89 6.07 3.50
CA ILE A 89 6.70 5.01 2.87
C ILE A 89 7.95 4.83 3.72
N GLN A 90 8.25 3.58 4.05
CA GLN A 90 9.47 3.19 4.74
C GLN A 90 10.44 2.69 3.66
N ASP A 91 11.27 3.58 3.12
CA ASP A 91 12.16 3.28 1.99
C ASP A 91 13.53 2.77 2.46
N GLY A 92 13.61 1.47 2.73
CA GLY A 92 14.82 0.77 3.17
C GLY A 92 14.74 0.25 4.61
N MET A 93 15.57 -0.74 4.91
CA MET A 93 15.57 -1.47 6.18
C MET A 93 15.68 -0.55 7.41
N HIS A 94 16.61 0.41 7.39
CA HIS A 94 16.80 1.36 8.50
C HIS A 94 15.69 2.40 8.63
N ALA A 95 14.84 2.56 7.60
CA ALA A 95 13.63 3.36 7.66
C ALA A 95 12.41 2.56 8.16
N GLY A 96 12.59 1.29 8.54
CA GLY A 96 11.53 0.41 9.05
C GLY A 96 10.92 -0.54 8.02
N GLN A 97 11.44 -0.59 6.78
CA GLN A 97 10.91 -1.47 5.74
C GLN A 97 11.09 -2.95 6.12
N THR A 98 9.98 -3.66 6.30
CA THR A 98 10.00 -5.09 6.67
C THR A 98 9.85 -6.04 5.47
N ILE A 99 9.14 -5.60 4.43
CA ILE A 99 8.97 -6.34 3.17
C ILE A 99 9.79 -5.65 2.08
N PRO A 100 10.72 -6.35 1.40
CA PRO A 100 11.61 -5.77 0.40
C PRO A 100 10.90 -5.53 -0.94
N SER A 101 9.81 -4.76 -0.90
CA SER A 101 9.01 -4.30 -2.03
C SER A 101 8.46 -2.92 -1.66
N VAL A 102 8.46 -1.94 -2.56
CA VAL A 102 7.91 -0.61 -2.27
C VAL A 102 6.41 -0.73 -1.95
N HIS A 103 6.02 -0.16 -0.81
CA HIS A 103 4.63 -0.03 -0.39
C HIS A 103 4.42 1.26 0.41
N CYS A 104 3.29 1.90 0.16
CA CYS A 104 2.84 3.08 0.88
C CYS A 104 1.72 2.68 1.84
N HIS A 105 1.90 3.05 3.09
CA HIS A 105 0.88 2.94 4.12
C HIS A 105 -0.08 4.12 4.01
N ILE A 106 -1.37 3.84 4.00
CA ILE A 106 -2.43 4.85 4.10
C ILE A 106 -3.27 4.46 5.31
N ILE A 107 -3.15 5.27 6.38
CA ILE A 107 -3.73 4.98 7.69
C ILE A 107 -4.70 6.10 8.06
N PRO A 108 -5.98 5.81 8.28
CA PRO A 108 -6.93 6.79 8.79
C PRO A 108 -6.46 7.35 10.15
N TYR A 109 -6.58 8.66 10.32
CA TYR A 109 -6.24 9.37 11.55
C TYR A 109 -7.42 10.23 11.99
N GLN A 110 -7.78 10.10 13.27
CA GLN A 110 -8.92 10.79 13.89
C GLN A 110 -8.50 11.84 14.94
N GLY A 111 -7.22 12.25 14.97
CA GLY A 111 -6.79 13.36 15.83
C GLY A 111 -6.57 13.01 17.31
N LYS A 112 -6.75 11.74 17.72
CA LYS A 112 -6.61 11.31 19.13
C LYS A 112 -5.55 10.25 19.37
N ASP A 113 -5.08 9.58 18.33
CA ASP A 113 -4.17 8.44 18.45
C ASP A 113 -2.93 8.76 17.64
N PHE A 114 -1.88 9.33 18.26
CA PHE A 114 -0.44 9.26 17.91
C PHE A 114 0.31 10.41 18.58
N ASP A 115 0.67 10.24 19.86
CA ASP A 115 1.78 10.99 20.46
C ASP A 115 3.09 10.40 19.91
N ILE A 116 3.56 10.86 18.75
CA ILE A 116 4.90 10.52 18.22
C ILE A 116 5.88 11.69 18.42
N LEU A 117 5.46 12.75 19.11
CA LEU A 117 6.31 13.92 19.43
C LEU A 117 6.22 14.33 20.90
N SER A 118 6.33 13.36 21.82
CA SER A 118 6.67 13.60 23.22
C SER A 118 8.03 13.01 23.55
#